data_AF-A0A4S2JQN7-F1
#
_entry.id   AF-A0A4S2JQN7-F1
#
_cell.length_a   1.000
_cell.length_b   1.000
_cell.length_c   1.000
_cell.angle_alpha   90.00
_cell.angle_beta   90.00
_cell.angle_gamma   90.00
#
_symmetry.space_group_name_H-M   'P 1'
#
loop_
_entity.id
_entity.type
_entity.pdbx_description
1 polymer ?
#
loop_
_entity_poly.entity_id
_entity_poly.type
_entity_poly.pdbx_seq_one_letter_code
_entity_poly.pdbx_strand_id
1 'polypeptide(L)'
;MTPTSREFVVDLLNENSAETATAMPEDRENASDARPNLPTATQYHAVYMEHRDPSDGKETLHVYEDKQTALKVHKTDKTSRFNSFKNYSDAVAFARTGSKQPSCNHPVTVAAAQEQSSNFKAPTTQELIAFKRLVENGDLEAVENIVWKNPRYLISSGDTPEILQMGSRYNALHIAAKKNKPKMCEFILNTVGNPKFMQWHFGEEKCETYLNPAEIIRDLYLNTPDKGLNETPLHFAVKFGFKDVVRVLVSYSQCRKIIHI
;
A
#
# COMPACT_ATOMS: atom_id res chain seq x y z
N MET A 1 -20.19 38.50 24.33
CA MET A 1 -19.00 38.41 23.46
C MET A 1 -19.24 37.28 22.48
N THR A 2 -19.60 37.61 21.24
CA THR A 2 -19.82 36.67 20.15
C THR A 2 -18.53 36.53 19.33
N PRO A 3 -18.10 35.32 18.94
CA PRO A 3 -16.96 35.16 18.04
C PRO A 3 -17.41 35.49 16.60
N THR A 4 -16.71 36.42 15.96
CA THR A 4 -17.00 36.89 14.61
C THR A 4 -16.61 35.86 13.56
N SER A 5 -17.58 35.22 12.92
CA SER A 5 -17.36 34.50 11.66
C SER A 5 -17.07 35.50 10.54
N ARG A 6 -15.89 35.40 9.92
CA ARG A 6 -15.57 36.13 8.68
C ARG A 6 -15.79 35.21 7.48
N GLU A 7 -16.87 35.47 6.75
CA GLU A 7 -17.04 34.98 5.38
C GLU A 7 -16.10 35.78 4.45
N PHE A 8 -15.49 35.14 3.46
CA PHE A 8 -14.72 35.81 2.41
C PHE A 8 -15.33 35.50 1.05
N VAL A 9 -15.82 36.56 0.40
CA VAL A 9 -16.25 36.56 -1.00
C VAL A 9 -15.02 36.73 -1.88
N VAL A 10 -15.02 36.08 -3.05
CA VAL A 10 -13.91 36.15 -4.01
C VAL A 10 -14.29 37.08 -5.14
N ASP A 11 -13.49 38.12 -5.38
CA ASP A 11 -13.55 38.93 -6.60
C ASP A 11 -12.21 38.82 -7.35
N LEU A 12 -12.28 38.59 -8.66
CA LEU A 12 -11.15 38.72 -9.58
C LEU A 12 -10.96 40.20 -9.93
N LEU A 13 -9.71 40.65 -10.16
CA LEU A 13 -9.32 41.49 -11.32
C LEU A 13 -7.81 41.85 -11.34
N ASN A 14 -7.15 41.49 -12.45
CA ASN A 14 -6.23 42.28 -13.29
C ASN A 14 -4.90 42.94 -12.80
N GLU A 15 -3.79 42.44 -13.37
CA GLU A 15 -2.67 43.14 -14.07
C GLU A 15 -1.67 44.16 -13.45
N ASN A 16 -0.38 43.80 -13.66
CA ASN A 16 0.74 44.58 -14.25
C ASN A 16 1.65 45.57 -13.47
N SER A 17 2.90 45.66 -13.98
CA SER A 17 4.03 46.60 -13.72
C SER A 17 4.98 46.18 -12.57
N ALA A 18 6.29 45.93 -12.70
CA ALA A 18 7.43 46.40 -13.52
C ALA A 18 8.32 47.49 -12.84
N GLU A 19 9.65 47.19 -12.80
CA GLU A 19 10.83 48.08 -12.64
C GLU A 19 11.11 48.81 -11.28
N THR A 20 12.35 49.16 -10.87
CA THR A 20 13.73 48.84 -11.36
C THR A 20 14.81 48.85 -10.23
N ALA A 21 16.08 48.56 -10.54
CA ALA A 21 17.21 48.30 -9.61
C ALA A 21 18.12 49.49 -9.21
N THR A 22 18.86 49.35 -8.08
CA THR A 22 20.17 50.02 -7.81
C THR A 22 21.04 49.23 -6.80
N ALA A 23 22.32 49.61 -6.61
CA ALA A 23 23.39 48.72 -6.11
C ALA A 23 24.04 49.05 -4.72
N MET A 24 24.85 48.08 -4.27
CA MET A 24 25.89 47.98 -3.21
C MET A 24 26.71 49.27 -2.87
N PRO A 25 27.36 49.42 -1.68
CA PRO A 25 28.33 48.45 -1.12
C PRO A 25 28.45 48.26 0.43
N GLU A 26 29.49 47.49 0.79
CA GLU A 26 29.99 46.91 2.06
C GLU A 26 30.10 47.89 3.26
N ASP A 27 30.09 47.48 4.55
CA ASP A 27 31.08 46.60 5.20
C ASP A 27 30.74 46.23 6.69
N ARG A 28 31.40 45.18 7.24
CA ARG A 28 31.59 44.76 8.66
C ARG A 28 30.50 44.06 9.51
N GLU A 29 30.79 42.76 9.78
CA GLU A 29 30.78 42.03 11.07
C GLU A 29 29.76 42.40 12.18
N ASN A 30 28.87 41.45 12.56
CA ASN A 30 29.10 40.43 13.61
C ASN A 30 27.80 39.65 13.96
N ALA A 31 27.94 38.54 14.69
CA ALA A 31 26.92 37.77 15.43
C ALA A 31 25.87 36.96 14.63
N SER A 32 26.06 35.63 14.68
CA SER A 32 25.03 34.57 14.78
C SER A 32 23.67 34.80 14.09
N ASP A 33 23.48 34.21 12.92
CA ASP A 33 22.15 34.12 12.32
C ASP A 33 21.69 32.66 12.11
N ALA A 34 20.47 32.38 12.56
CA ALA A 34 19.81 31.10 12.36
C ALA A 34 19.18 31.08 10.97
N ARG A 35 19.38 30.00 10.21
CA ARG A 35 18.88 29.91 8.83
C ARG A 35 17.37 30.24 8.77
N PRO A 36 16.92 31.07 7.80
CA PRO A 36 15.53 31.47 7.72
C PRO A 36 14.62 30.27 7.50
N ASN A 37 13.42 30.31 8.10
CA ASN A 37 12.43 29.25 7.98
C ASN A 37 12.07 29.01 6.50
N LEU A 38 12.42 27.82 6.01
CA LEU A 38 11.85 27.26 4.79
C LEU A 38 10.32 27.28 4.94
N PRO A 39 9.53 27.71 3.93
CA PRO A 39 8.08 27.75 4.06
C PRO A 39 7.57 26.33 4.35
N THR A 40 7.04 26.14 5.56
CA THR A 40 6.37 24.89 5.95
C THR A 40 5.27 24.63 4.96
N ALA A 41 5.36 23.53 4.21
CA ALA A 41 4.40 23.20 3.17
C ALA A 41 2.97 23.28 3.71
N THR A 42 2.20 24.25 3.21
CA THR A 42 0.87 24.57 3.71
C THR A 42 -0.02 23.33 3.61
N GLN A 43 -0.33 22.74 4.76
CA GLN A 43 -1.11 21.51 4.84
C GLN A 43 -2.50 21.84 5.39
N TYR A 44 -3.53 21.36 4.70
CA TYR A 44 -4.92 21.59 5.06
C TYR A 44 -5.48 20.35 5.74
N HIS A 45 -6.12 20.54 6.88
CA HIS A 45 -6.62 19.49 7.76
C HIS A 45 -8.15 19.50 7.75
N ALA A 46 -8.77 18.43 7.25
CA ALA A 46 -10.21 18.34 7.08
C ALA A 46 -10.84 17.32 8.02
N VAL A 47 -12.06 17.63 8.47
CA VAL A 47 -12.84 16.83 9.39
C VAL A 47 -14.23 16.60 8.77
N TYR A 48 -14.62 15.33 8.64
CA TYR A 48 -15.96 14.91 8.22
C TYR A 48 -16.72 14.37 9.46
N MET A 49 -18.03 14.59 9.52
CA MET A 49 -18.90 14.10 10.61
C MET A 49 -20.17 13.49 9.99
N GLU A 50 -20.54 12.28 10.41
CA GLU A 50 -21.61 11.49 9.76
C GLU A 50 -23.02 11.90 10.23
N HIS A 51 -23.15 12.47 11.44
CA HIS A 51 -24.41 12.98 11.95
C HIS A 51 -24.54 14.49 11.72
N ARG A 52 -25.46 14.88 10.82
CA ARG A 52 -25.94 16.27 10.69
C ARG A 52 -27.21 16.44 11.53
N ASP A 53 -27.23 17.39 12.45
CA ASP A 53 -28.50 17.94 12.94
C ASP A 53 -29.16 18.76 11.81
N PRO A 54 -30.41 18.47 11.41
CA PRO A 54 -31.07 19.14 10.28
C PRO A 54 -31.58 20.57 10.61
N SER A 55 -31.12 21.15 11.72
CA SER A 55 -31.69 22.35 12.34
C SER A 55 -31.09 23.68 11.84
N ASP A 56 -29.94 23.65 11.15
CA ASP A 56 -29.30 24.85 10.62
C ASP A 56 -28.85 24.63 9.16
N GLY A 57 -29.39 25.45 8.25
CA GLY A 57 -29.23 25.31 6.80
C GLY A 57 -27.87 25.73 6.24
N LYS A 58 -26.87 26.00 7.11
CA LYS A 58 -25.51 26.34 6.70
C LYS A 58 -24.63 25.09 6.62
N GLU A 59 -24.21 24.74 5.40
CA GLU A 59 -23.21 23.70 5.14
C GLU A 59 -21.86 24.09 5.76
N THR A 60 -21.63 23.69 7.01
CA THR A 60 -20.42 24.04 7.75
C THR A 60 -19.28 23.10 7.35
N LEU A 61 -18.31 23.64 6.62
CA LEU A 61 -17.14 22.90 6.15
C LEU A 61 -16.00 22.99 7.19
N HIS A 62 -15.60 21.85 7.72
CA HIS A 62 -14.56 21.76 8.74
C HIS A 62 -13.18 21.53 8.09
N VAL A 63 -12.59 22.59 7.55
CA VAL A 63 -11.22 22.62 6.99
C VAL A 63 -10.39 23.67 7.73
N TYR A 64 -9.17 23.29 8.13
CA TYR A 64 -8.30 24.10 8.98
C TYR A 64 -6.85 24.07 8.49
N GLU A 65 -6.11 25.16 8.65
CA GLU A 65 -4.65 25.20 8.39
C GLU A 65 -3.85 24.73 9.62
N ASP A 66 -4.37 24.92 10.84
CA ASP A 66 -3.75 24.37 12.04
C ASP A 66 -4.28 22.97 12.38
N LYS A 67 -3.36 22.00 12.45
CA LYS A 67 -3.64 20.62 12.82
C LYS A 67 -4.29 20.48 14.21
N GLN A 68 -3.96 21.35 15.18
CA GLN A 68 -4.48 21.21 16.54
C GLN A 68 -5.96 21.59 16.63
N THR A 69 -6.41 22.61 15.89
CA THR A 69 -7.83 22.99 15.78
C THR A 69 -8.66 21.85 15.18
N ALA A 70 -8.22 21.28 14.05
CA ALA A 70 -8.88 20.14 13.42
C ALA A 70 -8.95 18.90 14.34
N LEU A 71 -7.86 18.59 15.07
CA LEU A 71 -7.85 17.47 16.01
C LEU A 71 -8.74 17.70 17.25
N LYS A 72 -9.05 18.94 17.64
CA LYS A 72 -10.03 19.22 18.70
C LYS A 72 -11.44 18.86 18.23
N VAL A 73 -11.80 19.22 16.99
CA VAL A 73 -13.11 18.93 16.39
C VAL A 73 -13.30 17.44 16.09
N HIS A 74 -12.26 16.75 15.61
CA HIS A 74 -12.31 15.30 15.46
C HIS A 74 -12.51 14.57 16.81
N LYS A 75 -11.99 15.11 17.92
CA LYS A 75 -12.15 14.51 19.26
C LYS A 75 -13.54 14.73 19.88
N THR A 76 -14.34 15.66 19.38
CA THR A 76 -15.71 15.90 19.92
C THR A 76 -16.74 14.90 19.40
N ASP A 77 -16.50 14.23 18.27
CA ASP A 77 -17.39 13.20 17.70
C ASP A 77 -16.60 11.92 17.36
N LYS A 78 -16.98 10.79 17.97
CA LYS A 78 -16.33 9.49 17.76
C LYS A 78 -16.57 8.89 16.36
N THR A 79 -17.57 9.37 15.62
CA THR A 79 -17.85 8.95 14.23
C THR A 79 -17.11 9.82 13.20
N SER A 80 -16.50 10.90 13.65
CA SER A 80 -15.77 11.83 12.80
C SER A 80 -14.56 11.20 12.12
N ARG A 81 -14.29 11.59 10.86
CA ARG A 81 -13.08 11.21 10.12
C ARG A 81 -12.19 12.44 9.90
N PHE A 82 -10.92 12.34 10.26
CA PHE A 82 -9.91 13.36 10.05
C PHE A 82 -8.93 12.95 8.94
N ASN A 83 -8.55 13.87 8.05
CA ASN A 83 -7.46 13.65 7.09
C ASN A 83 -6.71 14.98 6.77
N SER A 84 -5.57 14.89 6.09
CA SER A 84 -4.67 16.03 5.85
C SER A 84 -4.14 16.05 4.42
N PHE A 85 -4.24 17.19 3.74
CA PHE A 85 -4.06 17.35 2.30
C PHE A 85 -3.06 18.46 1.98
N LYS A 86 -2.38 18.38 0.84
CA LYS A 86 -1.52 19.47 0.33
C LYS A 86 -2.32 20.57 -0.39
N ASN A 87 -3.56 20.27 -0.77
CA ASN A 87 -4.43 21.15 -1.55
C ASN A 87 -5.70 21.45 -0.76
N TYR A 88 -6.15 22.71 -0.76
CA TYR A 88 -7.39 23.11 -0.09
C TYR A 88 -8.64 22.47 -0.72
N SER A 89 -8.66 22.33 -2.06
CA SER A 89 -9.78 21.71 -2.79
C SER A 89 -10.07 20.27 -2.32
N ASP A 90 -9.02 19.46 -2.16
CA ASP A 90 -9.14 18.06 -1.71
C ASP A 90 -9.64 17.98 -0.25
N ALA A 91 -9.19 18.92 0.59
CA ALA A 91 -9.64 19.05 1.97
C ALA A 91 -11.14 19.41 2.05
N VAL A 92 -11.62 20.34 1.21
CA VAL A 92 -13.04 20.70 1.09
C VAL A 92 -13.88 19.53 0.58
N ALA A 93 -13.39 18.80 -0.43
CA ALA A 93 -14.08 17.61 -0.93
C ALA A 93 -14.24 16.55 0.17
N PHE A 94 -13.17 16.25 0.90
CA PHE A 94 -13.21 15.31 2.03
C PHE A 94 -14.18 15.74 3.14
N ALA A 95 -14.18 17.03 3.52
CA ALA A 95 -15.10 17.57 4.52
C ALA A 95 -16.59 17.51 4.08
N ARG A 96 -16.89 17.51 2.78
CA ARG A 96 -18.26 17.41 2.25
C ARG A 96 -18.80 15.99 2.21
N THR A 97 -18.06 15.08 1.57
CA THR A 97 -18.60 13.77 1.14
C THR A 97 -18.08 12.60 1.96
N GLY A 98 -17.00 12.75 2.73
CA GLY A 98 -16.31 11.65 3.39
C GLY A 98 -15.80 10.55 2.44
N SER A 99 -15.83 10.79 1.13
CA SER A 99 -15.62 9.79 0.06
C SER A 99 -14.13 9.52 -0.17
N LYS A 100 -13.62 8.30 -0.43
CA LYS A 100 -14.18 7.17 -1.21
C LYS A 100 -14.60 7.52 -2.64
N GLN A 101 -13.66 7.98 -3.45
CA GLN A 101 -13.73 7.90 -4.92
C GLN A 101 -12.36 7.50 -5.50
N PRO A 102 -12.31 6.79 -6.65
CA PRO A 102 -11.08 6.17 -7.14
C PRO A 102 -10.38 7.02 -8.22
N SER A 103 -9.05 7.14 -8.15
CA SER A 103 -8.23 7.38 -9.35
C SER A 103 -6.76 7.03 -9.12
N CYS A 104 -6.09 6.69 -10.20
CA CYS A 104 -4.71 6.23 -10.27
C CYS A 104 -3.67 7.35 -10.07
N ASN A 105 -2.62 7.07 -9.29
CA ASN A 105 -1.24 6.94 -9.79
C ASN A 105 -0.25 6.65 -8.64
N HIS A 106 0.82 5.91 -8.94
CA HIS A 106 1.88 5.52 -8.00
C HIS A 106 2.68 6.75 -7.49
N PRO A 107 3.36 6.72 -6.32
CA PRO A 107 3.83 5.52 -5.61
C PRO A 107 3.40 5.36 -4.14
N VAL A 108 3.18 4.10 -3.78
CA VAL A 108 3.28 3.45 -2.45
C VAL A 108 3.41 4.39 -1.24
N THR A 109 2.27 4.80 -0.68
CA THR A 109 2.15 5.07 0.76
C THR A 109 0.90 4.35 1.25
N VAL A 110 1.02 3.70 2.41
CA VAL A 110 0.03 2.78 3.00
C VAL A 110 -1.35 3.41 3.20
N ALA A 111 -2.20 3.31 2.18
CA ALA A 111 -3.64 3.49 2.31
C ALA A 111 -4.28 2.17 2.72
N ALA A 112 -5.07 2.17 3.79
CA ALA A 112 -5.91 1.05 4.16
C ALA A 112 -7.04 0.89 3.13
N ALA A 113 -6.74 0.19 2.04
CA ALA A 113 -7.76 -0.30 1.12
C ALA A 113 -8.75 -1.18 1.91
N GLN A 114 -10.03 -1.03 1.60
CA GLN A 114 -11.12 -1.59 2.40
C GLN A 114 -10.94 -3.08 2.63
N GLU A 115 -10.91 -3.48 3.90
CA GLU A 115 -10.92 -4.87 4.34
C GLU A 115 -12.27 -5.51 3.98
N GLN A 116 -12.43 -5.92 2.72
CA GLN A 116 -13.51 -6.82 2.29
C GLN A 116 -13.21 -8.23 2.79
N SER A 117 -13.35 -8.39 4.11
CA SER A 117 -13.31 -9.62 4.90
C SER A 117 -13.03 -10.89 4.09
N SER A 118 -11.75 -11.22 3.90
CA SER A 118 -11.39 -12.61 3.70
C SER A 118 -11.86 -13.37 4.95
N ASN A 119 -12.55 -14.50 4.80
CA ASN A 119 -13.05 -15.31 5.93
C ASN A 119 -11.93 -15.91 6.84
N PHE A 120 -10.67 -15.55 6.57
CA PHE A 120 -9.48 -16.08 7.20
C PHE A 120 -8.74 -15.00 7.96
N LYS A 121 -8.42 -15.32 9.22
CA LYS A 121 -7.56 -14.49 10.07
C LYS A 121 -6.14 -14.42 9.49
N ALA A 122 -5.52 -13.24 9.54
CA ALA A 122 -4.11 -13.09 9.20
C ALA A 122 -3.22 -13.95 10.11
N PRO A 123 -2.27 -14.74 9.57
CA PRO A 123 -1.26 -15.40 10.37
C PRO A 123 -0.40 -14.37 11.11
N THR A 124 0.00 -14.70 12.34
CA THR A 124 0.94 -13.90 13.12
C THR A 124 2.37 -14.02 12.59
N THR A 125 3.22 -13.06 12.91
CA THR A 125 4.65 -13.10 12.53
C THR A 125 5.36 -14.37 13.00
N GLN A 126 5.00 -14.91 14.17
CA GLN A 126 5.57 -16.16 14.68
C GLN A 126 5.13 -17.37 13.86
N GLU A 127 3.85 -17.44 13.49
CA GLU A 127 3.31 -18.48 12.60
C GLU A 127 3.93 -18.42 11.20
N LEU A 128 4.14 -17.23 10.64
CA LEU A 128 4.84 -17.06 9.35
C LEU A 128 6.31 -17.48 9.42
N ILE A 129 7.00 -17.23 10.54
CA ILE A 129 8.37 -17.71 10.77
C ILE A 129 8.41 -19.24 10.88
N ALA A 130 7.43 -19.86 11.54
CA ALA A 130 7.32 -21.31 11.63
C ALA A 130 7.02 -21.93 10.25
N PHE A 131 6.04 -21.36 9.52
CA PHE A 131 5.68 -21.78 8.16
C PHE A 131 6.86 -21.67 7.20
N LYS A 132 7.62 -20.56 7.24
CA LYS A 132 8.88 -20.41 6.49
C LYS A 132 9.81 -21.60 6.71
N ARG A 133 10.02 -22.03 7.97
CA ARG A 133 10.93 -23.15 8.28
C ARG A 133 10.46 -24.47 7.66
N LEU A 134 9.15 -24.72 7.61
CA LEU A 134 8.58 -25.90 6.95
C LEU A 134 8.85 -25.87 5.43
N VAL A 135 8.66 -24.71 4.78
CA VAL A 135 9.00 -24.48 3.36
C VAL A 135 10.51 -24.65 3.12
N GLU A 136 11.37 -24.14 4.02
CA GLU A 136 12.83 -24.29 3.93
C GLU A 136 13.28 -25.76 4.07
N ASN A 137 12.63 -26.52 4.96
CA ASN A 137 12.89 -27.94 5.15
C ASN A 137 12.32 -28.79 3.99
N GLY A 138 11.28 -28.32 3.30
CA GLY A 138 10.57 -29.05 2.26
C GLY A 138 9.53 -30.04 2.81
N ASP A 139 8.99 -29.75 4.00
CA ASP A 139 7.93 -30.55 4.63
C ASP A 139 6.59 -30.25 3.93
N LEU A 140 6.29 -31.05 2.89
CA LEU A 140 5.11 -30.88 2.05
C LEU A 140 3.81 -31.10 2.85
N GLU A 141 3.76 -32.15 3.67
CA GLU A 141 2.54 -32.53 4.40
C GLU A 141 2.17 -31.45 5.43
N ALA A 142 3.14 -30.93 6.19
CA ALA A 142 2.87 -29.85 7.14
C ALA A 142 2.48 -28.54 6.44
N VAL A 143 3.14 -28.19 5.32
CA VAL A 143 2.81 -27.00 4.52
C VAL A 143 1.41 -27.10 3.92
N GLU A 144 1.06 -28.25 3.32
CA GLU A 144 -0.25 -28.51 2.73
C GLU A 144 -1.36 -28.38 3.77
N ASN A 145 -1.20 -29.05 4.92
CA ASN A 145 -2.14 -28.98 6.04
C ASN A 145 -2.34 -27.57 6.60
N ILE A 146 -1.33 -26.69 6.56
CA ILE A 146 -1.46 -25.30 7.00
C ILE A 146 -2.18 -24.44 5.95
N VAL A 147 -1.78 -24.57 4.68
CA VAL A 147 -2.29 -23.75 3.57
C VAL A 147 -3.77 -24.04 3.29
N TRP A 148 -4.20 -25.30 3.35
CA TRP A 148 -5.63 -25.67 3.20
C TRP A 148 -6.47 -25.44 4.46
N LYS A 149 -5.87 -25.08 5.60
CA LYS A 149 -6.59 -24.55 6.77
C LYS A 149 -6.72 -23.03 6.73
N ASN A 150 -5.74 -22.34 6.15
CA ASN A 150 -5.75 -20.89 5.98
C ASN A 150 -4.94 -20.48 4.72
N PRO A 151 -5.57 -19.92 3.68
CA PRO A 151 -4.89 -19.56 2.44
C PRO A 151 -3.92 -18.38 2.64
N ARG A 152 -4.06 -17.63 3.74
CA ARG A 152 -3.26 -16.43 4.03
C ARG A 152 -1.81 -16.69 4.41
N TYR A 153 -1.40 -17.96 4.44
CA TYR A 153 0.03 -18.32 4.45
C TYR A 153 0.69 -18.23 3.07
N LEU A 154 -0.11 -18.19 1.98
CA LEU A 154 0.36 -17.95 0.61
C LEU A 154 -0.18 -16.65 -0.01
N ILE A 155 -1.39 -16.22 0.32
CA ILE A 155 -2.01 -15.01 -0.28
C ILE A 155 -2.30 -13.96 0.79
N SER A 156 -1.59 -12.84 0.73
CA SER A 156 -1.81 -11.71 1.64
C SER A 156 -3.18 -11.04 1.41
N SER A 157 -3.63 -10.20 2.34
CA SER A 157 -4.88 -9.42 2.19
C SER A 157 -4.85 -8.33 1.11
N GLY A 158 -3.73 -8.16 0.40
CA GLY A 158 -3.63 -7.27 -0.75
C GLY A 158 -3.62 -8.03 -2.08
N ASP A 159 -4.14 -9.26 -2.09
CA ASP A 159 -4.21 -10.16 -3.26
C ASP A 159 -2.85 -10.33 -3.96
N THR A 160 -1.79 -10.44 -3.14
CA THR A 160 -0.40 -10.65 -3.58
C THR A 160 0.27 -11.78 -2.77
N PRO A 161 1.32 -12.43 -3.31
CA PRO A 161 2.08 -13.46 -2.60
C PRO A 161 2.54 -13.03 -1.20
N GLU A 162 2.26 -13.86 -0.19
CA GLU A 162 2.60 -13.60 1.20
C GLU A 162 4.13 -13.55 1.42
N ILE A 163 4.60 -12.58 2.21
CA ILE A 163 6.02 -12.25 2.36
C ILE A 163 6.59 -12.89 3.63
N LEU A 164 7.20 -14.05 3.45
CA LEU A 164 7.77 -14.85 4.53
C LEU A 164 9.16 -14.37 5.01
N GLN A 165 9.81 -13.45 4.28
CA GLN A 165 11.04 -12.79 4.71
C GLN A 165 11.04 -11.29 4.38
N MET A 166 10.66 -10.47 5.35
CA MET A 166 10.43 -9.03 5.17
C MET A 166 11.62 -8.25 4.60
N GLY A 167 12.86 -8.54 5.02
CA GLY A 167 14.04 -7.78 4.59
C GLY A 167 14.30 -7.88 3.08
N SER A 168 14.39 -9.11 2.56
CA SER A 168 14.59 -9.40 1.12
C SER A 168 13.28 -9.45 0.33
N ARG A 169 12.12 -9.35 1.00
CA ARG A 169 10.78 -9.57 0.46
C ARG A 169 10.60 -10.93 -0.24
N TYR A 170 11.15 -12.01 0.30
CA TYR A 170 10.93 -13.34 -0.28
C TYR A 170 9.51 -13.83 0.01
N ASN A 171 8.79 -14.22 -1.06
CA ASN A 171 7.63 -15.09 -0.98
C ASN A 171 8.05 -16.56 -0.76
N ALA A 172 7.07 -17.46 -0.59
CA ALA A 172 7.33 -18.89 -0.39
C ALA A 172 8.15 -19.56 -1.52
N LEU A 173 7.95 -19.14 -2.79
CA LEU A 173 8.63 -19.75 -3.95
C LEU A 173 10.11 -19.36 -4.03
N HIS A 174 10.46 -18.11 -3.70
CA HIS A 174 11.85 -17.68 -3.56
C HIS A 174 12.60 -18.55 -2.54
N ILE A 175 11.95 -18.87 -1.41
CA ILE A 175 12.52 -19.68 -0.33
C ILE A 175 12.69 -21.13 -0.79
N ALA A 176 11.66 -21.74 -1.37
CA ALA A 176 11.71 -23.10 -1.89
C ALA A 176 12.79 -23.27 -2.99
N ALA A 177 12.89 -22.30 -3.92
CA ALA A 177 13.90 -22.30 -4.96
C ALA A 177 15.32 -22.15 -4.38
N LYS A 178 15.55 -21.19 -3.49
CA LYS A 178 16.83 -20.97 -2.80
C LYS A 178 17.29 -22.17 -1.96
N LYS A 179 16.37 -23.02 -1.51
CA LYS A 179 16.64 -24.24 -0.72
C LYS A 179 16.66 -25.53 -1.54
N ASN A 180 16.63 -25.44 -2.87
CA ASN A 180 16.59 -26.58 -3.80
C ASN A 180 15.44 -27.57 -3.49
N LYS A 181 14.21 -27.06 -3.38
CA LYS A 181 13.00 -27.87 -3.08
C LYS A 181 12.05 -27.92 -4.28
N PRO A 182 12.34 -28.71 -5.35
CA PRO A 182 11.54 -28.71 -6.58
C PRO A 182 10.08 -29.10 -6.34
N LYS A 183 9.81 -30.15 -5.55
CA LYS A 183 8.43 -30.56 -5.19
C LYS A 183 7.66 -29.47 -4.43
N MET A 184 8.34 -28.69 -3.60
CA MET A 184 7.73 -27.57 -2.86
C MET A 184 7.41 -26.40 -3.80
N CYS A 185 8.28 -26.12 -4.79
CA CYS A 185 8.02 -25.14 -5.82
C CYS A 185 6.77 -25.51 -6.65
N GLU A 186 6.70 -26.78 -7.07
CA GLU A 186 5.55 -27.34 -7.80
C GLU A 186 4.27 -27.30 -6.96
N PHE A 187 4.31 -27.72 -5.69
CA PHE A 187 3.18 -27.64 -4.76
C PHE A 187 2.64 -26.21 -4.61
N ILE A 188 3.51 -25.23 -4.38
CA ILE A 188 3.10 -23.82 -4.23
C ILE A 188 2.43 -23.33 -5.52
N LEU A 189 3.05 -23.54 -6.68
CA LEU A 189 2.56 -23.06 -7.98
C LEU A 189 1.27 -23.75 -8.44
N ASN A 190 1.10 -25.03 -8.09
CA ASN A 190 -0.14 -25.77 -8.34
C ASN A 190 -1.27 -25.31 -7.40
N THR A 191 -0.97 -25.05 -6.12
CA THR A 191 -1.97 -24.63 -5.13
C THR A 191 -2.50 -23.22 -5.43
N VAL A 192 -1.63 -22.23 -5.62
CA VAL A 192 -2.07 -20.84 -5.90
C VAL A 192 -2.67 -20.66 -7.29
N GLY A 193 -2.41 -21.60 -8.19
CA GLY A 193 -3.04 -21.67 -9.50
C GLY A 193 -4.22 -22.65 -9.60
N ASN A 194 -4.72 -23.17 -8.47
CA ASN A 194 -5.88 -24.06 -8.43
C ASN A 194 -7.16 -23.23 -8.29
N PRO A 195 -8.10 -23.27 -9.26
CA PRO A 195 -9.33 -22.48 -9.20
C PRO A 195 -10.15 -22.72 -7.93
N LYS A 196 -10.17 -23.95 -7.39
CA LYS A 196 -10.88 -24.26 -6.13
C LYS A 196 -10.24 -23.60 -4.91
N PHE A 197 -8.91 -23.53 -4.86
CA PHE A 197 -8.19 -22.85 -3.79
C PHE A 197 -8.45 -21.34 -3.83
N MET A 198 -8.50 -20.76 -5.03
CA MET A 198 -8.79 -19.33 -5.23
C MET A 198 -10.24 -19.00 -4.89
N GLN A 199 -11.21 -19.80 -5.36
CA GLN A 199 -12.62 -19.68 -4.99
C GLN A 199 -12.82 -19.79 -3.47
N TRP A 200 -12.12 -20.73 -2.82
CA TRP A 200 -12.15 -20.90 -1.37
C TRP A 200 -11.53 -19.71 -0.60
N HIS A 201 -10.48 -19.09 -1.15
CA HIS A 201 -9.86 -17.89 -0.57
C HIS A 201 -10.73 -16.63 -0.70
N PHE A 202 -11.28 -16.38 -1.90
CA PHE A 202 -12.01 -15.15 -2.22
C PHE A 202 -13.51 -15.20 -1.92
N GLY A 203 -14.09 -16.40 -1.82
CA GLY A 203 -15.55 -16.61 -1.81
C GLY A 203 -16.13 -16.74 -3.23
N GLU A 204 -17.24 -17.46 -3.35
CA GLU A 204 -17.84 -17.82 -4.65
C GLU A 204 -18.24 -16.58 -5.48
N GLU A 205 -18.74 -15.53 -4.83
CA GLU A 205 -19.23 -14.30 -5.47
C GLU A 205 -18.13 -13.43 -6.10
N LYS A 206 -16.87 -13.55 -5.67
CA LYS A 206 -15.76 -12.71 -6.19
C LYS A 206 -15.12 -13.25 -7.46
N CYS A 207 -15.46 -14.47 -7.88
CA CYS A 207 -14.85 -15.13 -9.03
C CYS A 207 -15.38 -14.69 -10.41
N GLU A 208 -16.41 -13.84 -10.49
CA GLU A 208 -16.94 -13.30 -11.76
C GLU A 208 -16.09 -12.16 -12.39
N THR A 209 -14.91 -11.87 -11.81
CA THR A 209 -14.03 -10.80 -12.30
C THR A 209 -13.45 -11.15 -13.67
N TYR A 210 -13.33 -10.16 -14.57
CA TYR A 210 -12.81 -10.28 -15.95
C TYR A 210 -11.36 -10.80 -16.09
N LEU A 211 -10.69 -11.11 -14.98
CA LEU A 211 -9.30 -11.53 -14.87
C LEU A 211 -9.21 -12.80 -14.03
N ASN A 212 -8.48 -13.82 -14.51
CA ASN A 212 -8.29 -15.07 -13.78
C ASN A 212 -7.33 -14.87 -12.58
N PRO A 213 -7.80 -14.88 -11.31
CA PRO A 213 -6.94 -14.55 -10.17
C PRO A 213 -5.85 -15.61 -9.94
N ALA A 214 -6.11 -16.86 -10.34
CA ALA A 214 -5.17 -17.97 -10.26
C ALA A 214 -3.94 -17.76 -11.15
N GLU A 215 -4.14 -17.19 -12.34
CA GLU A 215 -3.06 -16.85 -13.26
C GLU A 215 -2.25 -15.64 -12.77
N ILE A 216 -2.92 -14.61 -12.24
CA ILE A 216 -2.27 -13.41 -11.69
C ILE A 216 -1.38 -13.76 -10.50
N ILE A 217 -1.89 -14.48 -9.50
CA ILE A 217 -1.07 -14.86 -8.33
C ILE A 217 0.09 -15.76 -8.76
N ARG A 218 -0.12 -16.68 -9.71
CA ARG A 218 0.95 -17.55 -10.23
C ARG A 218 2.04 -16.73 -10.97
N ASP A 219 1.66 -15.76 -11.81
CA ASP A 219 2.61 -14.84 -12.46
C ASP A 219 3.40 -14.05 -11.40
N LEU A 220 2.73 -13.46 -10.42
CA LEU A 220 3.37 -12.73 -9.32
C LEU A 220 4.35 -13.61 -8.54
N TYR A 221 4.02 -14.88 -8.28
CA TYR A 221 4.93 -15.81 -7.61
C TYR A 221 6.20 -16.08 -8.43
N LEU A 222 6.06 -16.29 -9.74
CA LEU A 222 7.15 -16.61 -10.67
C LEU A 222 8.04 -15.42 -11.01
N ASN A 223 7.44 -14.24 -11.16
CA ASN A 223 8.04 -13.09 -11.84
C ASN A 223 8.26 -11.86 -10.96
N THR A 224 7.73 -11.81 -9.73
CA THR A 224 8.11 -10.76 -8.76
C THR A 224 9.57 -10.98 -8.34
N PRO A 225 10.47 -10.01 -8.51
CA PRO A 225 11.84 -10.11 -8.03
C PRO A 225 11.95 -9.82 -6.53
N ASP A 226 13.04 -10.27 -5.90
CA ASP A 226 13.38 -9.91 -4.54
C ASP A 226 13.78 -8.43 -4.38
N LYS A 227 13.70 -7.89 -3.16
CA LYS A 227 14.10 -6.49 -2.89
C LYS A 227 15.62 -6.30 -2.90
N GLY A 228 16.41 -7.34 -2.65
CA GLY A 228 17.85 -7.24 -2.40
C GLY A 228 18.68 -7.11 -3.68
N LEU A 229 18.54 -8.07 -4.60
CA LEU A 229 19.33 -8.16 -5.84
C LEU A 229 18.45 -8.13 -7.09
N ASN A 230 17.15 -7.88 -6.94
CA ASN A 230 16.16 -7.94 -8.00
C ASN A 230 16.08 -9.35 -8.64
N GLU A 231 16.37 -10.40 -7.87
CA GLU A 231 16.42 -11.79 -8.32
C GLU A 231 15.06 -12.48 -8.16
N THR A 232 14.51 -13.04 -9.24
CA THR A 232 13.30 -13.89 -9.18
C THR A 232 13.64 -15.31 -8.69
N PRO A 233 12.66 -16.19 -8.37
CA PRO A 233 12.94 -17.58 -8.00
C PRO A 233 13.74 -18.36 -9.06
N LEU A 234 13.57 -18.03 -10.35
CA LEU A 234 14.34 -18.61 -11.45
C LEU A 234 15.82 -18.19 -11.40
N HIS A 235 16.12 -16.92 -11.05
CA HIS A 235 17.49 -16.44 -10.90
C HIS A 235 18.22 -17.24 -9.81
N PHE A 236 17.61 -17.47 -8.64
CA PHE A 236 18.19 -18.34 -7.61
C PHE A 236 18.42 -19.76 -8.11
N ALA A 237 17.44 -20.37 -8.79
CA ALA A 237 17.55 -21.73 -9.28
C ALA A 237 18.69 -21.90 -10.30
N VAL A 238 18.88 -20.94 -11.21
CA VAL A 238 19.97 -20.94 -12.19
C VAL A 238 21.32 -20.66 -11.53
N LYS A 239 21.42 -19.63 -10.68
CA LYS A 239 22.65 -19.18 -9.99
C LYS A 239 23.31 -20.28 -9.16
N PHE A 240 22.51 -21.14 -8.54
CA PHE A 240 23.00 -22.27 -7.73
C PHE A 240 22.96 -23.63 -8.48
N GLY A 241 22.63 -23.64 -9.77
CA GLY A 241 22.65 -24.85 -10.61
C GLY A 241 21.57 -25.90 -10.27
N PHE A 242 20.46 -25.49 -9.65
CA PHE A 242 19.38 -26.36 -9.20
C PHE A 242 18.48 -26.81 -10.36
N LYS A 243 19.01 -27.71 -11.20
CA LYS A 243 18.41 -28.17 -12.47
C LYS A 243 16.93 -28.57 -12.35
N ASP A 244 16.54 -29.27 -11.29
CA ASP A 244 15.16 -29.72 -11.12
C ASP A 244 14.21 -28.61 -10.67
N VAL A 245 14.69 -27.64 -9.89
CA VAL A 245 13.92 -26.41 -9.62
C VAL A 245 13.75 -25.61 -10.91
N VAL A 246 14.81 -25.42 -11.71
CA VAL A 246 14.73 -24.76 -13.01
C VAL A 246 13.70 -25.47 -13.90
N ARG A 247 13.74 -26.80 -13.99
CA ARG A 247 12.80 -27.63 -14.76
C ARG A 247 11.35 -27.40 -14.35
N VAL A 248 11.07 -27.34 -13.04
CA VAL A 248 9.73 -27.04 -12.50
C VAL A 248 9.32 -25.62 -12.83
N LEU A 249 10.18 -24.61 -12.63
CA LEU A 249 9.79 -23.22 -12.88
C LEU A 249 9.50 -22.95 -14.37
N VAL A 250 10.32 -23.46 -15.28
CA VAL A 250 10.17 -23.21 -16.73
C VAL A 250 9.07 -24.03 -17.42
N SER A 251 8.42 -24.96 -16.72
CA SER A 251 7.26 -25.71 -17.25
C SER A 251 5.96 -24.88 -17.22
N TYR A 252 5.89 -23.86 -16.36
CA TYR A 252 4.77 -22.92 -16.31
C TYR A 252 4.92 -21.86 -17.40
N SER A 253 3.88 -21.68 -18.22
CA SER A 253 3.89 -20.73 -19.36
C SER A 253 4.07 -19.27 -18.93
N GLN A 254 3.67 -18.92 -17.70
CA GLN A 254 3.86 -17.59 -17.13
C GLN A 254 5.32 -17.28 -16.77
N CYS A 255 6.20 -18.29 -16.64
CA CYS A 255 7.56 -18.06 -16.15
C CYS A 255 8.41 -17.29 -17.17
N ARG A 256 8.81 -16.06 -16.82
CA ARG A 256 9.68 -15.23 -17.67
C ARG A 256 11.11 -15.76 -17.60
N LYS A 257 11.60 -16.22 -18.74
CA LYS A 257 12.95 -16.82 -18.90
C LYS A 257 14.05 -15.78 -19.09
N ILE A 258 13.74 -14.49 -18.87
CA ILE A 258 14.68 -13.38 -19.00
C ILE A 258 15.55 -13.36 -17.75
N ILE A 259 16.83 -13.71 -17.93
CA ILE A 259 17.86 -13.54 -16.92
C ILE A 259 18.54 -12.22 -17.24
N HIS A 260 18.33 -11.20 -16.41
CA HIS A 260 19.16 -9.99 -16.46
C HIS A 260 20.42 -10.29 -15.64
N ILE A 261 21.50 -10.62 -16.36
CA ILE A 261 22.83 -10.93 -15.82
C ILE A 261 23.60 -9.61 -15.61
#